data_AF-A0A956WND9-F1
#
_entry.id   AF-A0A956WND9-F1
#
_cell.length_a   1.000
_cell.length_b   1.000
_cell.length_c   1.000
_cell.angle_alpha   90.00
_cell.angle_beta   90.00
_cell.angle_gamma   90.00
#
_symmetry.space_group_name_H-M   'P 1'
#
loop_
_entity.id
_entity.type
_entity.pdbx_description
1 polymer ?
#
loop_
_entity_poly.entity_id
_entity_poly.type
_entity_poly.pdbx_seq_one_letter_code
_entity_poly.pdbx_strand_id
1 'polypeptide(L)'
;GVARWTYACRFLLAWEPALMGPELDVALPLMREGATTELQGKTAYAMSHRGVAAFAAGDIALGYASYEGAVTRARAAGSRSVSIILLGDFAGWCVELGALARAQALASEAIGLTPGEASWLIGSPLSCLALLAARYGDAYWAVRLLGAVEAAFADTGLDLPMQYADRLGMIRELAGAQLGVAYERAWREGWQNPTAVIAEAVAQAGQPALFAPLAPDHRLSPRQREVLQLLVAGRSDRQIAEELFISRRTASSHVSAIMNKLGASSRSEVAVRAVREGLA
;
A
#
# COMPACT_ATOMS: atom_id res chain seq x y z
N GLY A 1 -22.50 11.43 18.47
CA GLY A 1 -21.05 11.63 18.69
C GLY A 1 -20.35 10.31 18.97
N VAL A 2 -20.29 9.88 20.24
CA VAL A 2 -19.47 8.73 20.68
C VAL A 2 -20.11 7.37 20.38
N ALA A 3 -21.42 7.20 20.57
CA ALA A 3 -22.10 5.91 20.35
C ALA A 3 -22.02 5.41 18.89
N ARG A 4 -22.20 6.31 17.91
CA ARG A 4 -22.07 5.97 16.48
C ARG A 4 -20.63 5.73 16.05
N TRP A 5 -19.68 6.40 16.70
CA TRP A 5 -18.26 6.16 16.55
C TRP A 5 -17.87 4.75 17.04
N THR A 6 -18.28 4.38 18.26
CA THR A 6 -18.04 3.03 18.80
C THR A 6 -18.68 1.94 17.93
N TYR A 7 -19.85 2.23 17.35
CA TYR A 7 -20.53 1.34 16.42
C TYR A 7 -19.74 1.15 15.11
N ALA A 8 -19.29 2.24 14.48
CA ALA A 8 -18.46 2.17 13.27
C ALA A 8 -17.11 1.45 13.51
N CYS A 9 -16.47 1.68 14.67
CA CYS A 9 -15.23 1.00 15.04
C CYS A 9 -15.39 -0.52 15.21
N ARG A 10 -16.57 -1.02 15.62
CA ARG A 10 -16.80 -2.48 15.74
C ARG A 10 -16.67 -3.21 14.41
N PHE A 11 -17.09 -2.62 13.30
CA PHE A 11 -17.01 -3.25 11.98
C PHE A 11 -15.59 -3.29 11.40
N LEU A 12 -14.68 -2.42 11.88
CA LEU A 12 -13.25 -2.52 11.54
C LEU A 12 -12.57 -3.66 12.27
N LEU A 13 -12.86 -3.82 13.55
CA LEU A 13 -12.33 -4.93 14.32
C LEU A 13 -12.83 -6.28 13.77
N ALA A 14 -14.03 -6.29 13.19
CA ALA A 14 -14.59 -7.47 12.51
C ALA A 14 -14.19 -7.59 11.03
N TRP A 15 -13.56 -6.58 10.43
CA TRP A 15 -13.23 -6.50 9.00
C TRP A 15 -14.43 -6.83 8.08
N GLU A 16 -15.53 -6.09 8.22
CA GLU A 16 -16.73 -6.22 7.36
C GLU A 16 -17.01 -4.94 6.54
N PRO A 17 -16.17 -4.59 5.53
CA PRO A 17 -16.27 -3.32 4.81
C PRO A 17 -17.61 -3.08 4.12
N ALA A 18 -18.28 -4.15 3.68
CA ALA A 18 -19.57 -4.08 2.98
C ALA A 18 -20.70 -3.52 3.86
N LEU A 19 -20.63 -3.74 5.18
CA LEU A 19 -21.62 -3.23 6.14
C LEU A 19 -21.31 -1.81 6.62
N MET A 20 -20.07 -1.34 6.42
CA MET A 20 -19.62 -0.03 6.90
C MET A 20 -20.07 1.14 6.04
N GLY A 21 -20.10 0.98 4.71
CA GLY A 21 -20.39 2.07 3.78
C GLY A 21 -21.70 2.80 4.06
N PRO A 22 -22.85 2.09 4.10
CA PRO A 22 -24.16 2.71 4.34
C PRO A 22 -24.25 3.42 5.71
N GLU A 23 -23.67 2.84 6.76
CA GLU A 23 -23.67 3.42 8.10
C GLU A 23 -22.83 4.72 8.17
N LEU A 24 -21.69 4.75 7.47
CA LEU A 24 -20.83 5.93 7.40
C LEU A 24 -21.46 7.08 6.62
N ASP A 25 -22.24 6.78 5.57
CA ASP A 25 -22.95 7.80 4.81
C ASP A 25 -24.02 8.53 5.65
N VAL A 26 -24.61 7.84 6.62
CA VAL A 26 -25.54 8.45 7.59
C VAL A 26 -24.80 9.16 8.72
N ALA A 27 -23.69 8.61 9.21
CA ALA A 27 -22.97 9.15 10.36
C ALA A 27 -22.14 10.40 10.05
N LEU A 28 -21.45 10.44 8.91
CA LEU A 28 -20.50 11.49 8.56
C LEU A 28 -21.11 12.91 8.50
N PRO A 29 -22.29 13.14 7.88
CA PRO A 29 -22.93 14.45 7.88
C PRO A 29 -23.18 14.99 9.29
N LEU A 30 -23.61 14.13 10.21
CA LEU A 30 -23.96 14.48 11.59
C LEU A 30 -22.73 14.71 12.48
N MET A 31 -21.57 14.19 12.09
CA MET A 31 -20.30 14.45 12.77
C MET A 31 -19.67 15.78 12.34
N ARG A 32 -20.01 16.30 11.16
CA ARG A 32 -19.52 17.60 10.64
C ARG A 32 -20.02 18.79 11.46
N GLU A 33 -21.13 18.65 12.17
CA GLU A 33 -21.79 19.73 12.91
C GLU A 33 -21.16 20.07 14.27
N GLY A 34 -20.20 19.28 14.78
CA GLY A 34 -19.57 19.57 16.07
C GLY A 34 -18.16 20.18 15.95
N ALA A 35 -17.90 21.21 16.76
CA ALA A 35 -16.77 22.13 16.61
C ALA A 35 -15.48 21.75 17.39
N THR A 36 -15.46 20.68 18.18
CA THR A 36 -14.28 20.37 19.02
C THR A 36 -13.17 19.66 18.23
N THR A 37 -11.92 19.94 18.57
CA THR A 37 -10.72 19.32 17.98
C THR A 37 -10.76 17.79 18.04
N GLU A 38 -11.21 17.24 19.17
CA GLU A 38 -11.37 15.79 19.36
C GLU A 38 -12.39 15.20 18.38
N LEU A 39 -13.51 15.88 18.16
CA LEU A 39 -14.53 15.42 17.23
C LEU A 39 -14.07 15.56 15.78
N GLN A 40 -13.26 16.57 15.46
CA GLN A 40 -12.63 16.71 14.14
C GLN A 40 -11.70 15.53 13.83
N GLY A 41 -10.89 15.09 14.80
CA GLY A 41 -10.05 13.89 14.69
C GLY A 41 -10.88 12.61 14.49
N LYS A 42 -11.93 12.41 15.28
CA LYS A 42 -12.86 11.27 15.10
C LYS A 42 -13.57 11.29 13.75
N THR A 43 -13.94 12.48 13.25
CA THR A 43 -14.54 12.63 11.91
C THR A 43 -13.53 12.27 10.82
N ALA A 44 -12.28 12.71 10.95
CA ALA A 44 -11.23 12.38 9.99
C ALA A 44 -11.01 10.87 9.91
N TYR A 45 -10.97 10.19 11.05
CA TYR A 45 -10.84 8.74 11.10
C TYR A 45 -12.09 8.01 10.54
N ALA A 46 -13.30 8.50 10.81
CA ALA A 46 -14.51 7.95 10.18
C ALA A 46 -14.49 8.09 8.64
N MET A 47 -13.89 9.16 8.11
CA MET A 47 -13.73 9.34 6.66
C MET A 47 -12.78 8.32 6.05
N SER A 48 -11.69 7.93 6.73
CA SER A 48 -10.80 6.89 6.17
C SER A 48 -11.49 5.54 6.07
N HIS A 49 -12.40 5.23 6.99
CA HIS A 49 -13.21 4.02 6.92
C HIS A 49 -14.14 3.97 5.71
N ARG A 50 -14.67 5.13 5.29
CA ARG A 50 -15.39 5.23 4.02
C ARG A 50 -14.44 4.97 2.85
N GLY A 51 -13.20 5.43 2.96
CA GLY A 51 -12.14 5.12 2.01
C GLY A 51 -11.84 3.62 1.91
N VAL A 52 -11.70 2.93 3.04
CA VAL A 52 -11.53 1.47 3.13
C VAL A 52 -12.69 0.75 2.43
N ALA A 53 -13.93 1.11 2.77
CA ALA A 53 -15.12 0.50 2.17
C ALA A 53 -15.18 0.72 0.65
N ALA A 54 -14.83 1.93 0.20
CA ALA A 54 -14.80 2.27 -1.22
C ALA A 54 -13.72 1.47 -1.99
N PHE A 55 -12.49 1.37 -1.46
CA PHE A 55 -11.44 0.55 -2.07
C PHE A 55 -11.83 -0.93 -2.12
N ALA A 56 -12.39 -1.47 -1.04
CA ALA A 56 -12.88 -2.85 -1.00
C ALA A 56 -14.01 -3.11 -2.02
N ALA A 57 -14.84 -2.11 -2.30
CA ALA A 57 -15.91 -2.17 -3.30
C ALA A 57 -15.41 -1.87 -4.74
N GLY A 58 -14.13 -1.55 -4.93
CA GLY A 58 -13.55 -1.19 -6.23
C GLY A 58 -13.81 0.26 -6.68
N ASP A 59 -14.43 1.11 -5.85
CA ASP A 59 -14.58 2.54 -6.12
C ASP A 59 -13.31 3.29 -5.73
N ILE A 60 -12.33 3.24 -6.63
CA ILE A 60 -11.00 3.81 -6.42
C ILE A 60 -11.05 5.34 -6.25
N ALA A 61 -11.93 6.01 -7.01
CA ALA A 61 -12.06 7.47 -6.96
C ALA A 61 -12.59 7.93 -5.60
N LEU A 62 -13.63 7.27 -5.09
CA LEU A 62 -14.17 7.59 -3.77
C LEU A 62 -13.20 7.22 -2.65
N GLY A 63 -12.46 6.12 -2.80
CA GLY A 63 -11.41 5.72 -1.87
C GLY A 63 -10.35 6.81 -1.68
N TYR A 64 -9.80 7.31 -2.80
CA TYR A 64 -8.84 8.42 -2.78
C TYR A 64 -9.43 9.69 -2.16
N ALA A 65 -10.60 10.14 -2.61
CA ALA A 65 -11.22 11.37 -2.11
C ALA A 65 -11.49 11.30 -0.60
N SER A 66 -11.91 10.13 -0.09
CA SER A 66 -12.20 9.92 1.32
C SER A 66 -10.94 10.02 2.19
N TYR A 67 -9.84 9.39 1.77
CA TYR A 67 -8.56 9.48 2.48
C TYR A 67 -7.91 10.86 2.39
N GLU A 68 -7.93 11.50 1.23
CA GLU A 68 -7.42 12.87 1.07
C GLU A 68 -8.18 13.87 1.97
N GLY A 69 -9.51 13.75 2.01
CA GLY A 69 -10.35 14.53 2.91
C GLY A 69 -10.07 14.24 4.38
N ALA A 70 -9.88 12.96 4.75
CA ALA A 70 -9.54 12.53 6.10
C ALA A 70 -8.22 13.17 6.56
N VAL A 71 -7.15 13.03 5.77
CA VAL A 71 -5.83 13.60 6.08
C VAL A 71 -5.89 15.12 6.18
N THR A 72 -6.57 15.78 5.24
CA THR A 72 -6.74 17.26 5.25
C THR A 72 -7.40 17.71 6.55
N ARG A 73 -8.44 17.01 6.99
CA ARG A 73 -9.16 17.32 8.22
C ARG A 73 -8.33 17.04 9.48
N ALA A 74 -7.60 15.94 9.54
CA ALA A 74 -6.73 15.61 10.67
C ALA A 74 -5.64 16.67 10.88
N ARG A 75 -5.03 17.14 9.77
CA ARG A 75 -4.06 18.24 9.78
C ARG A 75 -4.69 19.55 10.24
N ALA A 76 -5.86 19.91 9.73
CA ALA A 76 -6.57 21.12 10.15
C ALA A 76 -6.94 21.12 11.64
N ALA A 77 -7.19 19.93 12.20
CA ALA A 77 -7.42 19.74 13.63
C ALA A 77 -6.12 19.74 14.47
N GLY A 78 -4.94 19.81 13.86
CA GLY A 78 -3.66 19.71 14.56
C GLY A 78 -3.40 18.34 15.20
N SER A 79 -4.14 17.29 14.80
CA SER A 79 -4.01 15.97 15.39
C SER A 79 -2.90 15.18 14.73
N ARG A 80 -1.71 15.22 15.34
CA ARG A 80 -0.51 14.54 14.84
C ARG A 80 -0.67 13.02 14.79
N SER A 81 -1.08 12.41 15.89
CA SER A 81 -1.26 10.95 15.97
C SER A 81 -2.29 10.43 14.97
N VAL A 82 -3.42 11.14 14.79
CA VAL A 82 -4.43 10.78 13.77
C VAL A 82 -3.87 10.94 12.35
N SER A 83 -3.08 11.99 12.10
CA SER A 83 -2.43 12.17 10.79
C SER A 83 -1.49 11.01 10.46
N ILE A 84 -0.70 10.53 11.43
CA ILE A 84 0.21 9.38 11.24
C ILE A 84 -0.58 8.13 10.83
N ILE A 85 -1.64 7.80 11.56
CA ILE A 85 -2.45 6.61 11.27
C ILE A 85 -3.07 6.70 9.87
N LEU A 86 -3.68 7.84 9.54
CA LEU A 86 -4.33 8.04 8.26
C LEU A 86 -3.37 7.99 7.08
N LEU A 87 -2.20 8.61 7.21
CA LEU A 87 -1.17 8.58 6.16
C LEU A 87 -0.60 7.16 5.97
N GLY A 88 -0.34 6.44 7.06
CA GLY A 88 0.14 5.05 7.01
C GLY A 88 -0.87 4.11 6.34
N ASP A 89 -2.14 4.19 6.74
CA ASP A 89 -3.20 3.34 6.17
C ASP A 89 -3.41 3.64 4.69
N PHE A 90 -3.40 4.92 4.34
CA PHE A 90 -3.53 5.35 2.95
C PHE A 90 -2.34 4.91 2.10
N ALA A 91 -1.14 4.96 2.65
CA ALA A 91 0.05 4.44 1.99
C ALA A 91 -0.10 2.94 1.69
N GLY A 92 -0.62 2.17 2.66
CA GLY A 92 -0.90 0.75 2.51
C GLY A 92 -1.83 0.44 1.34
N TRP A 93 -2.97 1.15 1.25
CA TRP A 93 -3.87 1.03 0.08
C TRP A 93 -3.19 1.44 -1.23
N CYS A 94 -2.35 2.48 -1.20
CA CYS A 94 -1.60 2.86 -2.38
C CYS A 94 -0.60 1.79 -2.82
N VAL A 95 -0.04 0.98 -1.92
CA VAL A 95 0.78 -0.18 -2.28
C VAL A 95 -0.06 -1.23 -3.00
N GLU A 96 -1.21 -1.59 -2.42
CA GLU A 96 -2.13 -2.60 -2.97
C GLU A 96 -2.67 -2.22 -4.36
N LEU A 97 -2.95 -0.92 -4.56
CA LEU A 97 -3.41 -0.36 -5.84
C LEU A 97 -2.28 -0.05 -6.83
N GLY A 98 -1.01 -0.33 -6.48
CA GLY A 98 0.15 -0.08 -7.35
C GLY A 98 0.53 1.41 -7.51
N ALA A 99 -0.01 2.31 -6.70
CA ALA A 99 0.31 3.73 -6.65
C ALA A 99 1.60 4.00 -5.85
N LEU A 100 2.72 3.40 -6.26
CA LEU A 100 3.95 3.27 -5.46
C LEU A 100 4.59 4.59 -5.02
N ALA A 101 4.73 5.55 -5.94
CA ALA A 101 5.32 6.85 -5.62
C ALA A 101 4.48 7.60 -4.56
N ARG A 102 3.16 7.45 -4.65
CA ARG A 102 2.22 8.01 -3.69
C ARG A 102 2.30 7.27 -2.35
N ALA A 103 2.36 5.94 -2.37
CA ALA A 103 2.55 5.13 -1.17
C ALA A 103 3.83 5.53 -0.43
N GLN A 104 4.94 5.67 -1.14
CA GLN A 104 6.20 6.11 -0.55
C GLN A 104 6.07 7.50 0.05
N ALA A 105 5.56 8.49 -0.69
CA ALA A 105 5.42 9.85 -0.19
C ALA A 105 4.59 9.91 1.11
N LEU A 106 3.46 9.20 1.14
CA LEU A 106 2.58 9.12 2.31
C LEU A 106 3.26 8.43 3.51
N ALA A 107 3.91 7.29 3.27
CA ALA A 107 4.60 6.55 4.34
C ALA A 107 5.82 7.29 4.88
N SER A 108 6.57 7.99 4.00
CA SER A 108 7.69 8.86 4.36
C SER A 108 7.23 10.07 5.18
N GLU A 109 6.14 10.71 4.80
CA GLU A 109 5.56 11.79 5.61
C GLU A 109 5.13 11.26 6.99
N ALA A 110 4.41 10.15 7.02
CA ALA A 110 3.94 9.54 8.25
C ALA A 110 5.10 9.17 9.19
N ILE A 111 6.17 8.53 8.69
CA ILE A 111 7.30 8.13 9.54
C ILE A 111 8.02 9.37 10.09
N GLY A 112 8.16 10.43 9.28
CA GLY A 112 8.73 11.71 9.71
C GLY A 112 7.95 12.39 10.85
N LEU A 113 6.67 12.08 11.00
CA LEU A 113 5.84 12.57 12.09
C LEU A 113 5.92 11.72 13.36
N THR A 114 6.57 10.55 13.36
CA THR A 114 6.60 9.66 14.54
C THR A 114 7.57 10.03 15.68
N PRO A 115 8.64 10.85 15.50
CA PRO A 115 9.51 11.20 16.62
C PRO A 115 8.77 11.90 17.77
N GLY A 116 8.85 11.31 18.97
CA GLY A 116 8.17 11.78 20.20
C GLY A 116 6.74 11.26 20.38
N GLU A 117 6.24 10.43 19.46
CA GLU A 117 4.93 9.77 19.56
C GLU A 117 5.05 8.35 20.16
N ALA A 118 3.91 7.75 20.48
CA ALA A 118 3.87 6.38 20.99
C ALA A 118 4.41 5.37 19.96
N SER A 119 5.18 4.37 20.42
CA SER A 119 5.88 3.40 19.56
C SER A 119 4.95 2.66 18.59
N TRP A 120 3.72 2.33 19.01
CA TRP A 120 2.76 1.65 18.15
C TRP A 120 2.34 2.45 16.90
N LEU A 121 2.50 3.78 16.89
CA LEU A 121 2.17 4.62 15.74
C LEU A 121 3.14 4.43 14.56
N ILE A 122 4.31 3.81 14.79
CA ILE A 122 5.26 3.53 13.70
C ILE A 122 4.82 2.36 12.82
N GLY A 123 3.95 1.47 13.32
CA GLY A 123 3.71 0.16 12.70
C GLY A 123 3.21 0.27 11.26
N SER A 124 2.17 1.08 11.03
CA SER A 124 1.58 1.26 9.70
C SER A 124 2.57 1.86 8.68
N PRO A 125 3.21 3.02 8.92
CA PRO A 125 4.14 3.60 7.96
C PRO A 125 5.40 2.75 7.75
N LEU A 126 5.96 2.17 8.81
CA LEU A 126 7.19 1.38 8.71
C LEU A 126 6.94 0.05 7.95
N SER A 127 5.78 -0.58 8.14
CA SER A 127 5.37 -1.77 7.36
C SER A 127 5.19 -1.44 5.88
N CYS A 128 4.67 -0.25 5.54
CA CYS A 128 4.54 0.18 4.15
C CYS A 128 5.91 0.41 3.50
N LEU A 129 6.84 1.07 4.20
CA LEU A 129 8.21 1.27 3.72
C LEU A 129 8.94 -0.07 3.56
N ALA A 130 8.77 -1.00 4.50
CA ALA A 130 9.34 -2.34 4.41
C ALA A 130 8.79 -3.11 3.21
N LEU A 131 7.48 -3.06 2.95
CA LEU A 131 6.87 -3.72 1.80
C LEU A 131 7.32 -3.11 0.46
N LEU A 132 7.46 -1.78 0.40
CA LEU A 132 8.02 -1.09 -0.76
C LEU A 132 9.48 -1.50 -1.00
N ALA A 133 10.30 -1.57 0.05
CA ALA A 133 11.68 -2.04 -0.04
C ALA A 133 11.77 -3.51 -0.49
N ALA A 134 10.92 -4.40 0.05
CA ALA A 134 10.90 -5.82 -0.31
C ALA A 134 10.53 -6.07 -1.77
N ARG A 135 9.62 -5.25 -2.32
CA ARG A 135 9.13 -5.38 -3.71
C ARG A 135 10.01 -4.69 -4.74
N TYR A 136 10.58 -3.53 -4.39
CA TYR A 136 11.13 -2.59 -5.37
C TYR A 136 12.48 -2.00 -5.01
N GLY A 137 13.04 -2.37 -3.86
CA GLY A 137 14.29 -1.82 -3.37
C GLY A 137 15.19 -2.89 -2.79
N ASP A 138 15.70 -2.61 -1.60
CA ASP A 138 16.64 -3.48 -0.91
C ASP A 138 15.89 -4.42 0.05
N ALA A 139 15.89 -5.72 -0.28
CA ALA A 139 15.30 -6.76 0.56
C ALA A 139 15.96 -6.83 1.95
N TYR A 140 17.27 -6.57 2.05
CA TYR A 140 17.97 -6.54 3.34
C TYR A 140 17.45 -5.41 4.22
N TRP A 141 17.27 -4.23 3.64
CA TRP A 141 16.65 -3.09 4.31
C TRP A 141 15.21 -3.39 4.72
N ALA A 142 14.42 -4.01 3.85
CA ALA A 142 13.05 -4.41 4.16
C ALA A 142 12.96 -5.31 5.40
N VAL A 143 13.89 -6.25 5.56
CA VAL A 143 13.91 -7.18 6.69
C VAL A 143 14.45 -6.52 7.96
N ARG A 144 15.40 -5.58 7.85
CA ARG A 144 15.78 -4.72 8.98
C ARG A 144 14.59 -3.91 9.51
N LEU A 145 13.80 -3.31 8.61
CA LEU A 145 12.57 -2.60 8.96
C LEU A 145 11.55 -3.54 9.63
N LEU A 146 11.38 -4.75 9.09
CA LEU A 146 10.50 -5.77 9.68
C LEU A 146 10.91 -6.11 11.12
N GLY A 147 12.19 -6.40 11.37
CA GLY A 147 12.69 -6.67 12.71
C GLY A 147 12.47 -5.50 13.68
N ALA A 148 12.62 -4.26 13.19
CA ALA A 148 12.35 -3.07 13.99
C ALA A 148 10.86 -2.89 14.33
N VAL A 149 9.95 -3.19 13.39
CA VAL A 149 8.50 -3.23 13.66
C VAL A 149 8.21 -4.25 14.74
N GLU A 150 8.64 -5.50 14.56
CA GLU A 150 8.29 -6.56 15.50
C GLU A 150 8.84 -6.30 16.92
N ALA A 151 10.08 -5.78 17.02
CA ALA A 151 10.65 -5.39 18.31
C ALA A 151 9.89 -4.24 18.98
N ALA A 152 9.42 -3.25 18.21
CA ALA A 152 8.67 -2.12 18.76
C ALA A 152 7.29 -2.54 19.30
N PHE A 153 6.76 -3.67 18.85
CA PHE A 153 5.44 -4.18 19.26
C PHE A 153 5.53 -5.33 20.28
N ALA A 154 6.68 -5.97 20.45
CA ALA A 154 6.88 -7.14 21.31
C ALA A 154 6.33 -6.97 22.74
N ASP A 155 6.53 -5.80 23.33
CA ASP A 155 6.16 -5.53 24.73
C ASP A 155 4.82 -4.78 24.88
N THR A 156 4.16 -4.45 23.78
CA THR A 156 2.94 -3.61 23.82
C THR A 156 1.68 -4.40 24.20
N GLY A 157 1.69 -5.72 24.02
CA GLY A 157 0.51 -6.58 24.17
C GLY A 157 -0.63 -6.24 23.20
N LEU A 158 -0.37 -5.40 22.18
CA LEU A 158 -1.34 -5.02 21.16
C LEU A 158 -1.25 -5.99 19.99
N ASP A 159 -2.38 -6.58 19.62
CA ASP A 159 -2.49 -7.26 18.34
C ASP A 159 -2.46 -6.24 17.21
N LEU A 160 -1.62 -6.50 16.20
CA LEU A 160 -1.62 -5.70 14.98
C LEU A 160 -2.93 -5.91 14.22
N PRO A 161 -3.60 -4.84 13.76
CA PRO A 161 -4.70 -4.96 12.81
C PRO A 161 -4.37 -5.88 11.63
N MET A 162 -5.36 -6.65 11.17
CA MET A 162 -5.21 -7.71 10.15
C MET A 162 -4.45 -7.23 8.90
N GLN A 163 -4.81 -6.05 8.37
CA GLN A 163 -4.15 -5.48 7.20
C GLN A 163 -2.64 -5.24 7.37
N TYR A 164 -2.15 -5.11 8.60
CA TYR A 164 -0.72 -5.02 8.87
C TYR A 164 -0.10 -6.41 8.91
N ALA A 165 -0.74 -7.37 9.59
CA ALA A 165 -0.28 -8.75 9.64
C ALA A 165 -0.08 -9.34 8.23
N ASP A 166 -1.01 -9.07 7.30
CA ASP A 166 -0.90 -9.48 5.90
C ASP A 166 0.33 -8.88 5.21
N ARG A 167 0.59 -7.58 5.39
CA ARG A 167 1.77 -6.92 4.82
C ARG A 167 3.07 -7.46 5.40
N LEU A 168 3.12 -7.73 6.70
CA LEU A 168 4.27 -8.39 7.32
C LEU A 168 4.48 -9.78 6.72
N GLY A 169 3.41 -10.56 6.53
CA GLY A 169 3.45 -11.85 5.83
C GLY A 169 4.06 -11.73 4.43
N MET A 170 3.60 -10.77 3.63
CA MET A 170 4.13 -10.51 2.29
C MET A 170 5.62 -10.13 2.31
N ILE A 171 6.06 -9.31 3.27
CA ILE A 171 7.47 -8.95 3.42
C ILE A 171 8.31 -10.19 3.68
N ARG A 172 7.87 -11.06 4.60
CA ARG A 172 8.58 -12.31 4.93
C ARG A 172 8.72 -13.21 3.71
N GLU A 173 7.65 -13.39 2.95
CA GLU A 173 7.66 -14.20 1.73
C GLU A 173 8.61 -13.62 0.67
N LEU A 174 8.42 -12.34 0.32
CA LEU A 174 9.17 -11.68 -0.75
C LEU A 174 10.66 -11.55 -0.43
N ALA A 175 11.00 -11.11 0.77
CA ALA A 175 12.38 -10.90 1.15
C ALA A 175 13.08 -12.21 1.54
N GLY A 176 12.34 -13.19 2.09
CA GLY A 176 12.86 -14.53 2.37
C GLY A 176 13.35 -15.24 1.11
N ALA A 177 12.56 -15.16 0.03
CA ALA A 177 12.95 -15.71 -1.28
C ALA A 177 14.22 -15.06 -1.86
N GLN A 178 14.47 -13.77 -1.55
CA GLN A 178 15.62 -13.02 -2.07
C GLN A 178 16.89 -13.20 -1.24
N LEU A 179 16.77 -13.24 0.09
CA LEU A 179 17.93 -13.19 1.00
C LEU A 179 18.44 -14.55 1.45
N GLY A 180 17.58 -15.59 1.47
CA GLY A 180 17.93 -16.90 2.03
C GLY A 180 18.54 -16.78 3.43
N VAL A 181 19.77 -17.27 3.60
CA VAL A 181 20.47 -17.26 4.90
C VAL A 181 20.76 -15.86 5.46
N ALA A 182 20.77 -14.81 4.61
CA ALA A 182 20.99 -13.44 5.07
C ALA A 182 19.77 -12.82 5.76
N TYR A 183 18.59 -13.44 5.61
CA TYR A 183 17.34 -12.96 6.21
C TYR A 183 17.45 -12.84 7.73
N GLU A 184 17.89 -13.90 8.40
CA GLU A 184 17.96 -13.97 9.87
C GLU A 184 18.90 -12.88 10.43
N ARG A 185 20.00 -12.60 9.72
CA ARG A 185 20.92 -11.54 10.10
C ARG A 185 20.26 -10.16 9.99
N ALA A 186 19.64 -9.86 8.84
CA ALA A 186 18.96 -8.59 8.63
C ALA A 186 17.87 -8.35 9.67
N TRP A 187 17.06 -9.38 9.94
CA TRP A 187 15.97 -9.31 10.90
C TRP A 187 16.50 -9.03 12.31
N ARG A 188 17.55 -9.74 12.73
CA ARG A 188 18.18 -9.57 14.03
C ARG A 188 18.80 -8.18 14.22
N GLU A 189 19.44 -7.64 13.18
CA GLU A 189 19.96 -6.27 13.20
C GLU A 189 18.83 -5.24 13.42
N GLY A 190 17.67 -5.47 12.79
CA GLY A 190 16.45 -4.69 12.99
C GLY A 190 15.90 -4.78 14.42
N TRP A 191 15.75 -6.02 14.89
CA TRP A 191 15.17 -6.34 16.20
C TRP A 191 16.00 -5.81 17.36
N GLN A 192 17.33 -5.91 17.27
CA GLN A 192 18.22 -5.47 18.36
C GLN A 192 18.35 -3.95 18.45
N ASN A 193 18.15 -3.23 17.34
CA ASN A 193 18.35 -1.78 17.27
C ASN A 193 17.16 -1.05 16.59
N PRO A 194 15.91 -1.24 17.07
CA PRO A 194 14.73 -0.70 16.40
C PRO A 194 14.78 0.83 16.31
N THR A 195 15.21 1.52 17.37
CA THR A 195 15.34 2.98 17.40
C THR A 195 16.28 3.52 16.31
N ALA A 196 17.42 2.86 16.10
CA ALA A 196 18.38 3.29 15.08
C ALA A 196 17.83 3.07 13.67
N VAL A 197 17.16 1.94 13.44
CA VAL A 197 16.51 1.62 12.17
C VAL A 197 15.36 2.58 11.86
N ILE A 198 14.55 2.94 12.86
CA ILE A 198 13.48 3.94 12.70
C ILE A 198 14.09 5.31 12.38
N ALA A 199 15.16 5.72 13.07
CA ALA A 199 15.84 6.98 12.79
C ALA A 199 16.43 7.00 11.36
N GLU A 200 16.98 5.89 10.89
CA GLU A 200 17.46 5.72 9.52
C GLU A 200 16.30 5.83 8.51
N ALA A 201 15.15 5.23 8.79
CA ALA A 201 13.94 5.36 7.97
C ALA A 201 13.41 6.80 7.91
N VAL A 202 13.44 7.52 9.04
CA VAL A 202 13.08 8.94 9.11
C VAL A 202 14.06 9.79 8.30
N ALA A 203 15.37 9.52 8.38
CA ALA A 203 16.38 10.23 7.60
C ALA A 203 16.21 9.99 6.09
N GLN A 204 15.84 8.77 5.68
CA GLN A 204 15.55 8.42 4.30
C GLN A 204 14.23 9.04 3.79
N ALA A 205 13.26 9.29 4.66
CA ALA A 205 11.98 9.89 4.30
C ALA A 205 12.09 11.34 3.78
N GLY A 206 13.18 12.04 4.12
CA GLY A 206 13.48 13.38 3.59
C GLY A 206 14.10 13.38 2.18
N GLN A 207 14.38 12.21 1.60
CA GLN A 207 14.97 12.09 0.27
C GLN A 207 13.87 11.91 -0.80
N PRO A 208 14.01 12.51 -2.00
CA PRO A 208 13.07 12.29 -3.09
C PRO A 208 12.98 10.79 -3.40
N ALA A 209 11.75 10.29 -3.57
CA ALA A 209 11.37 8.88 -3.69
C ALA A 209 12.53 7.93 -4.05
N LEU A 210 13.12 7.31 -3.03
CA LEU A 210 14.15 6.26 -3.16
C LEU A 210 13.69 5.09 -4.05
N PHE A 211 12.38 4.85 -4.13
CA PHE A 211 11.79 3.88 -5.05
C PHE A 211 11.28 4.66 -6.26
N ALA A 212 12.20 4.97 -7.17
CA ALA A 212 11.81 5.24 -8.54
C ALA A 212 10.88 4.09 -8.98
N PRO A 213 9.77 4.37 -9.70
CA PRO A 213 9.01 3.27 -10.30
C PRO A 213 10.02 2.40 -11.04
N LEU A 214 9.99 1.08 -10.79
CA LEU A 214 10.83 0.08 -11.47
C LEU A 214 11.19 0.63 -12.84
N ALA A 215 12.49 0.83 -13.10
CA ALA A 215 13.03 1.59 -14.23
C ALA A 215 12.12 1.48 -15.46
N PRO A 216 11.89 2.54 -16.26
CA PRO A 216 10.87 2.61 -17.33
C PRO A 216 10.69 1.35 -18.19
N ASP A 217 11.72 0.53 -18.28
CA ASP A 217 11.73 -0.83 -18.78
C ASP A 217 10.77 -1.83 -18.12
N HIS A 218 10.25 -1.65 -16.90
CA HIS A 218 9.32 -2.59 -16.27
C HIS A 218 7.84 -2.19 -16.38
N ARG A 219 7.56 -0.94 -16.76
CA ARG A 219 6.19 -0.53 -17.11
C ARG A 219 5.91 -0.97 -18.54
N LEU A 220 4.72 -1.54 -18.76
CA LEU A 220 4.25 -1.77 -20.11
C LEU A 220 3.97 -0.42 -20.77
N SER A 221 4.60 -0.19 -21.93
CA SER A 221 4.29 0.96 -22.77
C SER A 221 2.81 0.93 -23.17
N PRO A 222 2.21 2.07 -23.59
CA PRO A 222 0.82 2.09 -24.07
C PRO A 222 0.57 1.00 -25.12
N ARG A 223 1.51 0.84 -26.06
CA ARG A 223 1.44 -0.19 -27.09
C ARG A 223 1.54 -1.62 -26.53
N GLN A 224 2.37 -1.84 -25.52
CA GLN A 224 2.46 -3.14 -24.85
C GLN A 224 1.18 -3.49 -24.07
N ARG A 225 0.46 -2.49 -23.55
CA ARG A 225 -0.86 -2.69 -22.92
C ARG A 225 -1.93 -3.12 -23.92
N GLU A 226 -1.99 -2.47 -25.08
CA GLU A 226 -2.88 -2.89 -26.18
C GLU A 226 -2.58 -4.34 -26.60
N VAL A 227 -1.29 -4.69 -26.76
CA VAL A 227 -0.87 -6.06 -27.07
C VAL A 227 -1.24 -7.04 -25.94
N LEU A 228 -1.09 -6.63 -24.67
CA LEU A 228 -1.44 -7.47 -23.52
C LEU A 228 -2.94 -7.77 -23.47
N GLN A 229 -3.81 -6.78 -23.74
CA GLN A 229 -5.26 -6.97 -23.78
C GLN A 229 -5.67 -8.01 -24.83
N LEU A 230 -5.11 -7.90 -26.04
CA LEU A 230 -5.36 -8.87 -27.11
C LEU A 230 -4.76 -10.24 -26.78
N LEU A 231 -3.61 -10.27 -26.08
CA LEU A 231 -2.98 -11.50 -25.63
C LEU A 231 -3.89 -12.26 -24.65
N VAL A 232 -4.43 -11.54 -23.66
CA VAL A 232 -5.40 -12.04 -22.67
C VAL A 232 -6.69 -12.50 -23.33
N ALA A 233 -7.15 -11.80 -24.38
CA ALA A 233 -8.27 -12.22 -25.22
C ALA A 233 -7.97 -13.45 -26.12
N GLY A 234 -6.79 -14.07 -25.98
CA GLY A 234 -6.42 -15.31 -26.69
C GLY A 234 -5.94 -15.10 -28.13
N ARG A 235 -5.66 -13.86 -28.57
CA ARG A 235 -5.25 -13.56 -29.96
C ARG A 235 -3.81 -13.98 -30.25
N SER A 236 -3.58 -14.78 -31.28
CA SER A 236 -2.22 -15.11 -31.76
C SER A 236 -1.45 -13.86 -32.24
N ASP A 237 -0.11 -13.93 -32.31
CA ASP A 237 0.73 -12.82 -32.82
C ASP A 237 0.31 -12.34 -34.21
N ARG A 238 -0.25 -13.23 -35.04
CA ARG A 238 -0.82 -12.87 -36.35
C ARG A 238 -2.08 -12.02 -36.20
N GLN A 239 -3.02 -12.42 -35.33
CA GLN A 239 -4.25 -11.69 -35.08
C GLN A 239 -3.98 -10.34 -34.41
N ILE A 240 -3.04 -10.31 -33.44
CA ILE A 240 -2.56 -9.07 -32.82
C ILE A 240 -1.99 -8.13 -33.88
N ALA A 241 -1.20 -8.65 -34.82
CA ALA A 241 -0.62 -7.87 -35.90
C ALA A 241 -1.68 -7.27 -36.83
N GLU A 242 -2.71 -8.05 -37.18
CA GLU A 242 -3.84 -7.61 -37.99
C GLU A 242 -4.66 -6.52 -37.29
N GLU A 243 -5.00 -6.73 -36.01
CA GLU A 243 -5.85 -5.83 -35.22
C GLU A 243 -5.16 -4.50 -34.87
N LEU A 244 -3.83 -4.52 -34.72
CA LEU A 244 -3.02 -3.35 -34.40
C LEU A 244 -2.34 -2.71 -35.63
N PHE A 245 -2.55 -3.24 -36.84
CA PHE A 245 -1.93 -2.78 -38.09
C PHE A 245 -0.38 -2.73 -38.03
N ILE A 246 0.25 -3.81 -37.56
CA ILE A 246 1.72 -3.96 -37.48
C ILE A 246 2.18 -5.29 -38.09
N SER A 247 3.49 -5.49 -38.24
CA SER A 247 4.01 -6.78 -38.71
C SER A 247 3.89 -7.87 -37.63
N ARG A 248 3.73 -9.13 -38.04
CA ARG A 248 3.76 -10.29 -37.12
C ARG A 248 5.06 -10.35 -36.32
N ARG A 249 6.21 -9.99 -36.92
CA ARG A 249 7.50 -9.91 -36.23
C ARG A 249 7.47 -8.88 -35.11
N THR A 250 6.91 -7.69 -35.38
CA THR A 250 6.75 -6.62 -34.38
C THR A 250 5.81 -7.04 -33.25
N ALA A 251 4.68 -7.67 -33.56
CA ALA A 251 3.77 -8.22 -32.55
C ALA A 251 4.48 -9.25 -31.66
N SER A 252 5.22 -10.19 -32.24
CA SER A 252 6.00 -11.20 -31.52
C SER A 252 7.07 -10.56 -30.61
N SER A 253 7.79 -9.54 -31.10
CA SER A 253 8.75 -8.79 -30.27
C SER A 253 8.08 -8.08 -29.09
N HIS A 254 6.88 -7.52 -29.26
CA HIS A 254 6.11 -6.96 -28.15
C HIS A 254 5.70 -8.03 -27.13
N VAL A 255 5.22 -9.20 -27.58
CA VAL A 255 4.86 -10.31 -26.69
C VAL A 255 6.06 -10.82 -25.88
N SER A 256 7.23 -11.02 -26.53
CA SER A 256 8.46 -11.40 -25.82
C SER A 256 8.90 -10.34 -24.81
N ALA A 257 8.79 -9.05 -25.16
CA ALA A 257 9.11 -7.98 -24.23
C ALA A 257 8.14 -7.94 -23.04
N ILE A 258 6.84 -8.20 -23.26
CA ILE A 258 5.84 -8.31 -22.19
C ILE A 258 6.15 -9.50 -21.28
N MET A 259 6.44 -10.68 -21.84
CA MET A 259 6.83 -11.86 -21.08
C MET A 259 8.04 -11.60 -20.19
N ASN A 260 9.10 -10.99 -20.74
CA ASN A 260 10.29 -10.63 -19.97
C ASN A 260 9.99 -9.63 -18.85
N LYS A 261 9.20 -8.57 -19.16
CA LYS A 261 8.81 -7.55 -18.18
C LYS A 261 7.94 -8.09 -17.05
N LEU A 262 7.11 -9.08 -17.35
CA LEU A 262 6.23 -9.74 -16.38
C LEU A 262 6.86 -11.00 -15.77
N GLY A 263 8.14 -11.29 -16.06
CA GLY A 263 8.85 -12.47 -15.57
C GLY A 263 8.15 -13.79 -15.88
N ALA A 264 7.42 -13.86 -16.99
CA ALA A 264 6.61 -15.02 -17.36
C ALA A 264 7.35 -15.89 -18.39
N SER A 265 7.37 -17.20 -18.15
CA SER A 265 7.99 -18.21 -19.00
C SER A 265 7.11 -18.64 -20.17
N SER A 266 5.80 -18.34 -20.11
CA SER A 266 4.85 -18.68 -21.16
C SER A 266 3.79 -17.60 -21.38
N ARG A 267 3.17 -17.63 -22.56
CA ARG A 267 2.07 -16.74 -22.92
C ARG A 267 0.83 -16.96 -22.05
N SER A 268 0.53 -18.21 -21.69
CA SER A 268 -0.58 -18.53 -20.79
C SER A 268 -0.33 -17.97 -19.39
N GLU A 269 0.91 -18.05 -18.92
CA GLU A 269 1.33 -17.46 -17.64
C GLU A 269 1.19 -15.93 -17.67
N VAL A 270 1.55 -15.26 -18.77
CA VAL A 270 1.27 -13.83 -18.96
C VAL A 270 -0.22 -13.51 -18.83
N ALA A 271 -1.08 -14.30 -19.47
CA ALA A 271 -2.52 -14.04 -19.45
C ALA A 271 -3.11 -14.19 -18.03
N VAL A 272 -2.76 -15.28 -17.34
CA VAL A 272 -3.19 -15.54 -15.95
C VAL A 272 -2.70 -14.42 -15.04
N ARG A 273 -1.44 -14.02 -15.19
CA ARG A 273 -0.83 -12.97 -14.38
C ARG A 273 -1.47 -11.61 -14.60
N ALA A 274 -1.73 -11.25 -15.86
CA ALA A 274 -2.36 -9.98 -16.21
C ALA A 274 -3.76 -9.81 -15.61
N VAL A 275 -4.57 -10.88 -15.63
CA VAL A 275 -5.89 -10.89 -14.99
C VAL A 275 -5.77 -10.80 -13.47
N ARG A 276 -4.87 -11.59 -12.86
CA ARG A 276 -4.67 -11.59 -11.40
C ARG A 276 -4.18 -10.24 -10.86
N GLU A 277 -3.34 -9.55 -11.62
CA GLU A 277 -2.68 -8.30 -11.22
C GLU A 277 -3.41 -7.04 -11.75
N GLY A 278 -4.58 -7.19 -12.39
CA GLY A 278 -5.40 -6.07 -12.87
C GLY A 278 -4.75 -5.27 -14.01
N LEU A 279 -3.89 -5.91 -14.81
CA LEU A 279 -3.15 -5.26 -15.89
C LEU A 279 -3.89 -5.30 -17.24
N ALA A 280 -4.96 -6.09 -17.35
CA ALA A 280 -5.76 -6.29 -18.55
C ALA A 280 -7.23 -6.50 -18.22
#